data_AF-A0A3R6VUG2-F1
#
_entry.id   AF-A0A3R6VUG2-F1
#
_cell.length_a   1.000
_cell.length_b   1.000
_cell.length_c   1.000
_cell.angle_alpha   90.00
_cell.angle_beta   90.00
_cell.angle_gamma   90.00
#
_symmetry.space_group_name_H-M   'P 1'
#
loop_
_entity.id
_entity.type
_entity.pdbx_description
1 polymer ?
#
loop_
_entity_poly.entity_id
_entity_poly.type
_entity_poly.pdbx_seq_one_letter_code
_entity_poly.pdbx_strand_id
1 'polypeptide(L)'
;MKKKVVSLLTAMALTAMTLAGCGSSTAADSTDSTAAETTDEAADTEADADSTAAVTNVKAGFIFLHDENSTYDLNFMNAAKEACEKLGIEYMTKTNIPEGQECYDAACELADAGCNFIFADSFGHEDYMIEAAKEYPEVQFSHATGTKAHTEGLDNFHNAFASIYDGRYLAGIAAGMKLNEMIANGDITEDQAKMGYVGAYTYAEVISGYTSFFLGARSVCPSVTMDVTFTGSWYDETAEKEGANKLIEDGCVLISQHADSMGAPTACETAGVPNVSYNGSTESACPNTFLVSSRVNWEPYFEYAINCVADGTQIDADWTGTLATGSVELSSLGSAVADGTQEAIDAATAEIEAGTLHVFDTATFTVDGAEMTSYEADVDTDADYTPDHEVVSDGYFHESEYRSAPYFNVQIDGINLLDTAF
;
A
#
# COMPACT_ATOMS: atom_id res chain seq x y z
N MET A 1 35.20 -0.22 47.17
CA MET A 1 35.73 -1.52 47.64
C MET A 1 34.98 -2.60 46.87
N LYS A 2 35.62 -3.36 45.97
CA LYS A 2 36.04 -4.77 46.17
C LYS A 2 34.85 -5.65 46.62
N LYS A 3 34.45 -6.77 45.99
CA LYS A 3 35.03 -7.77 45.06
C LYS A 3 33.85 -8.67 44.61
N LYS A 4 33.74 -9.09 43.34
CA LYS A 4 34.27 -10.35 42.76
C LYS A 4 33.91 -11.64 43.52
N VAL A 5 33.39 -12.65 42.79
CA VAL A 5 33.90 -14.04 42.57
C VAL A 5 32.81 -14.77 41.74
N VAL A 6 32.95 -15.32 40.52
CA VAL A 6 33.98 -16.10 39.77
C VAL A 6 33.84 -17.64 39.89
N SER A 7 33.74 -18.28 38.70
CA SER A 7 34.18 -19.63 38.27
C SER A 7 33.32 -20.87 38.60
N LEU A 8 33.32 -21.97 37.83
CA LEU A 8 34.30 -22.59 36.90
C LEU A 8 33.55 -23.26 35.70
N LEU A 9 34.03 -23.28 34.44
CA LEU A 9 35.17 -24.00 33.82
C LEU A 9 35.03 -25.54 33.78
N THR A 10 35.06 -26.15 32.58
CA THR A 10 35.94 -27.29 32.23
C THR A 10 36.12 -27.40 30.71
N ALA A 11 37.36 -27.63 30.30
CA ALA A 11 37.86 -27.75 28.93
C ALA A 11 38.40 -29.16 28.66
N MET A 12 38.49 -29.55 27.38
CA MET A 12 39.46 -30.50 26.78
C MET A 12 39.10 -30.63 25.28
N ALA A 13 39.94 -30.70 24.25
CA ALA A 13 41.34 -30.39 23.88
C ALA A 13 41.80 -31.46 22.88
N LEU A 14 42.47 -31.02 21.79
CA LEU A 14 43.39 -31.76 20.88
C LEU A 14 42.73 -32.75 19.89
N THR A 15 43.15 -32.93 18.63
CA THR A 15 44.49 -32.78 18.02
C THR A 15 44.40 -32.71 16.49
N ALA A 16 45.40 -32.10 15.85
CA ALA A 16 45.63 -31.91 14.43
C ALA A 16 45.99 -33.19 13.64
N MET A 17 45.81 -33.16 12.30
CA MET A 17 46.88 -33.44 11.31
C MET A 17 46.40 -33.26 9.86
N THR A 18 47.39 -33.09 8.99
CA THR A 18 47.46 -32.40 7.69
C THR A 18 47.49 -33.32 6.46
N LEU A 19 47.40 -32.69 5.28
CA LEU A 19 48.02 -33.00 3.96
C LEU A 19 47.25 -33.83 2.90
N ALA A 20 46.86 -33.10 1.84
CA ALA A 20 47.20 -33.27 0.41
C ALA A 20 47.21 -34.66 -0.25
N GLY A 21 46.58 -34.75 -1.43
CA GLY A 21 46.83 -35.81 -2.41
C GLY A 21 46.03 -35.67 -3.72
N CYS A 22 46.74 -35.27 -4.78
CA CYS A 22 46.31 -35.19 -6.18
C CYS A 22 46.07 -36.55 -6.87
N GLY A 23 45.45 -36.50 -8.05
CA GLY A 23 45.69 -37.45 -9.16
C GLY A 23 44.39 -37.85 -9.87
N SER A 24 43.94 -37.20 -10.96
CA SER A 24 44.39 -37.34 -12.37
C SER A 24 44.53 -38.77 -12.88
N SER A 25 43.73 -39.15 -13.88
CA SER A 25 44.19 -39.62 -15.21
C SER A 25 42.97 -39.89 -16.12
N THR A 26 42.85 -39.21 -17.28
CA THR A 26 43.26 -39.62 -18.65
C THR A 26 42.41 -40.78 -19.18
N ALA A 27 41.94 -40.86 -20.42
CA ALA A 27 42.37 -40.33 -21.71
C ALA A 27 41.14 -40.41 -22.67
N ALA A 28 40.92 -39.45 -23.57
CA ALA A 28 41.45 -39.43 -24.95
C ALA A 28 40.78 -40.51 -25.85
N ASP A 29 40.46 -40.29 -27.13
CA ASP A 29 40.86 -39.26 -28.08
C ASP A 29 40.01 -39.40 -29.36
N SER A 30 40.00 -38.31 -30.15
CA SER A 30 40.14 -38.25 -31.63
C SER A 30 39.11 -38.95 -32.57
N THR A 31 38.76 -38.46 -33.76
CA THR A 31 39.11 -37.29 -34.59
C THR A 31 38.11 -37.28 -35.79
N ASP A 32 37.64 -36.11 -36.24
CA ASP A 32 38.00 -35.41 -37.51
C ASP A 32 37.42 -36.09 -38.80
N SER A 33 36.89 -35.45 -39.84
CA SER A 33 37.04 -34.09 -40.36
C SER A 33 36.06 -33.82 -41.52
N THR A 34 35.78 -32.52 -41.79
CA THR A 34 35.56 -31.82 -43.09
C THR A 34 34.52 -32.32 -44.12
N ALA A 35 33.92 -31.54 -45.02
CA ALA A 35 33.61 -30.12 -45.26
C ALA A 35 32.90 -30.10 -46.64
N ALA A 36 31.94 -29.20 -46.90
CA ALA A 36 31.69 -28.61 -48.23
C ALA A 36 30.53 -27.59 -48.18
N GLU A 37 30.79 -26.41 -48.75
CA GLU A 37 29.87 -25.31 -49.01
C GLU A 37 28.86 -25.63 -50.14
N THR A 38 27.70 -24.98 -50.12
CA THR A 38 26.99 -24.50 -51.32
C THR A 38 26.09 -23.31 -50.95
N THR A 39 26.10 -22.31 -51.83
CA THR A 39 25.31 -21.07 -51.83
C THR A 39 23.91 -21.29 -52.44
N ASP A 40 22.86 -20.69 -51.88
CA ASP A 40 21.82 -19.97 -52.65
C ASP A 40 20.89 -19.10 -51.77
N GLU A 41 20.34 -18.06 -52.39
CA GLU A 41 19.57 -16.94 -51.83
C GLU A 41 18.13 -17.24 -51.35
N ALA A 42 17.68 -16.38 -50.40
CA ALA A 42 16.36 -15.79 -50.22
C ALA A 42 15.09 -16.66 -50.06
N ALA A 43 14.49 -16.61 -48.86
CA ALA A 43 13.08 -16.26 -48.67
C ALA A 43 12.83 -15.88 -47.20
N ASP A 44 12.30 -14.67 -47.01
CA ASP A 44 11.66 -14.14 -45.81
C ASP A 44 10.57 -15.10 -45.32
N THR A 45 10.65 -15.54 -44.07
CA THR A 45 9.50 -16.03 -43.30
C THR A 45 9.79 -15.86 -41.80
N GLU A 46 9.72 -14.62 -41.33
CA GLU A 46 9.06 -14.20 -40.07
C GLU A 46 8.09 -15.27 -39.53
N ALA A 47 8.63 -16.14 -38.67
CA ALA A 47 7.85 -16.93 -37.73
C ALA A 47 8.12 -16.35 -36.34
N ASP A 48 7.12 -15.61 -35.87
CA ASP A 48 6.88 -15.25 -34.49
C ASP A 48 7.05 -16.50 -33.60
N ALA A 49 8.18 -16.52 -32.88
CA ALA A 49 8.53 -17.55 -31.93
C ALA A 49 8.72 -16.86 -30.59
N ASP A 50 7.62 -16.83 -29.83
CA ASP A 50 7.55 -17.02 -28.39
C ASP A 50 8.91 -16.90 -27.69
N SER A 51 9.27 -15.67 -27.34
CA SER A 51 10.38 -15.39 -26.44
C SER A 51 9.85 -15.20 -25.01
N THR A 52 9.24 -16.24 -24.44
CA THR A 52 9.24 -16.43 -22.99
C THR A 52 10.59 -16.99 -22.53
N ALA A 53 11.66 -16.28 -22.89
CA ALA A 53 12.94 -16.45 -22.23
C ALA A 53 12.87 -15.63 -20.94
N ALA A 54 12.94 -16.31 -19.79
CA ALA A 54 13.17 -15.69 -18.50
C ALA A 54 14.45 -14.85 -18.58
N VAL A 55 14.29 -13.57 -18.87
CA VAL A 55 15.26 -12.56 -18.46
C VAL A 55 15.07 -12.46 -16.96
N THR A 56 16.13 -12.45 -16.19
CA THR A 56 16.24 -11.40 -15.16
C THR A 56 17.65 -11.44 -14.61
N ASN A 57 18.43 -10.43 -15.02
CA ASN A 57 19.55 -9.96 -14.22
C ASN A 57 19.03 -9.21 -12.98
N VAL A 58 17.80 -9.47 -12.52
CA VAL A 58 17.14 -8.76 -11.43
C VAL A 58 17.10 -9.64 -10.21
N LYS A 59 17.49 -9.06 -9.09
CA LYS A 59 17.30 -9.62 -7.76
C LYS A 59 16.66 -8.53 -6.91
N ALA A 60 15.51 -8.82 -6.33
CA ALA A 60 14.74 -7.86 -5.55
C ALA A 60 15.04 -7.95 -4.05
N GLY A 61 15.10 -6.81 -3.37
CA GLY A 61 15.13 -6.71 -1.92
C GLY A 61 13.88 -6.00 -1.42
N PHE A 62 13.27 -6.50 -0.35
CA PHE A 62 12.11 -5.86 0.27
C PHE A 62 12.36 -5.64 1.77
N ILE A 63 12.05 -4.43 2.24
CA ILE A 63 12.15 -3.98 3.62
C ILE A 63 10.73 -3.72 4.12
N PHE A 64 10.36 -4.37 5.22
CA PHE A 64 9.04 -4.29 5.84
C PHE A 64 9.15 -3.80 7.29
N LEU A 65 8.28 -2.86 7.67
CA LEU A 65 8.25 -2.27 9.01
C LEU A 65 7.95 -3.30 10.10
N HIS A 66 6.99 -4.18 9.86
CA HIS A 66 6.57 -5.27 10.73
C HIS A 66 6.71 -6.62 10.01
N ASP A 67 5.83 -7.56 10.35
CA ASP A 67 5.77 -8.93 9.82
C ASP A 67 4.32 -9.29 9.43
N GLU A 68 4.06 -10.56 9.14
CA GLU A 68 2.76 -11.05 8.66
C GLU A 68 1.57 -10.80 9.60
N ASN A 69 1.79 -10.36 10.84
CA ASN A 69 0.72 -10.05 11.78
C ASN A 69 0.09 -8.67 11.54
N SER A 70 0.79 -7.77 10.85
CA SER A 70 0.24 -6.51 10.37
C SER A 70 -0.51 -6.75 9.05
N THR A 71 -1.77 -6.29 8.97
CA THR A 71 -2.55 -6.46 7.73
C THR A 71 -1.96 -5.66 6.56
N TYR A 72 -1.28 -4.56 6.85
CA TYR A 72 -0.57 -3.74 5.88
C TYR A 72 0.66 -4.46 5.34
N ASP A 73 1.59 -4.87 6.21
CA ASP A 73 2.82 -5.54 5.79
C ASP A 73 2.54 -6.90 5.11
N LEU A 74 1.55 -7.66 5.61
CA LEU A 74 1.12 -8.91 4.97
C LEU A 74 0.66 -8.67 3.52
N ASN A 75 0.01 -7.55 3.24
CA ASN A 75 -0.41 -7.18 1.89
C ASN A 75 0.80 -6.97 0.96
N PHE A 76 1.82 -6.22 1.40
CA PHE A 76 3.07 -6.06 0.63
C PHE A 76 3.82 -7.38 0.46
N MET A 77 3.96 -8.17 1.54
CA MET A 77 4.67 -9.45 1.51
C MET A 77 4.06 -10.43 0.51
N ASN A 78 2.72 -10.51 0.45
CA ASN A 78 2.01 -11.34 -0.51
C ASN A 78 2.23 -10.83 -1.94
N ALA A 79 2.06 -9.53 -2.19
CA ALA A 79 2.26 -8.94 -3.51
C ALA A 79 3.71 -9.10 -4.02
N ALA A 80 4.69 -8.88 -3.16
CA ALA A 80 6.11 -9.05 -3.49
C ALA A 80 6.41 -10.51 -3.88
N LYS A 81 5.90 -11.46 -3.09
CA LYS A 81 6.05 -12.89 -3.38
C LYS A 81 5.39 -13.25 -4.70
N GLU A 82 4.14 -12.85 -4.92
CA GLU A 82 3.37 -13.16 -6.13
C GLU A 82 4.04 -12.60 -7.40
N ALA A 83 4.45 -11.33 -7.37
CA ALA A 83 5.18 -10.70 -8.47
C ALA A 83 6.51 -11.41 -8.76
N CYS A 84 7.30 -11.72 -7.73
CA CYS A 84 8.58 -12.42 -7.92
C CYS A 84 8.40 -13.86 -8.42
N GLU A 85 7.41 -14.61 -7.94
CA GLU A 85 7.09 -15.95 -8.42
C GLU A 85 6.63 -15.93 -9.88
N LYS A 86 5.80 -14.95 -10.25
CA LYS A 86 5.29 -14.76 -11.61
C LYS A 86 6.39 -14.39 -12.62
N LEU A 87 7.32 -13.53 -12.23
CA LEU A 87 8.45 -13.11 -13.06
C LEU A 87 9.65 -14.07 -12.99
N GLY A 88 9.64 -15.02 -12.05
CA GLY A 88 10.69 -16.01 -11.89
C GLY A 88 12.03 -15.44 -11.40
N ILE A 89 11.99 -14.42 -10.54
CA ILE A 89 13.19 -13.73 -10.02
C ILE A 89 13.56 -14.17 -8.61
N GLU A 90 14.83 -14.03 -8.23
CA GLU A 90 15.24 -14.16 -6.83
C GLU A 90 14.85 -12.90 -6.05
N TYR A 91 14.40 -13.08 -4.81
CA TYR A 91 14.17 -11.96 -3.89
C TYR A 91 14.63 -12.27 -2.46
N MET A 92 14.88 -11.20 -1.70
CA MET A 92 15.23 -11.22 -0.29
C MET A 92 14.30 -10.30 0.48
N THR A 93 13.98 -10.66 1.72
CA THR A 93 13.12 -9.85 2.60
C THR A 93 13.82 -9.54 3.93
N LYS A 94 13.52 -8.37 4.49
CA LYS A 94 13.91 -7.91 5.82
C LYS A 94 12.64 -7.43 6.51
N THR A 95 12.26 -8.06 7.63
CA THR A 95 11.05 -7.70 8.39
C THR A 95 11.44 -7.09 9.73
N ASN A 96 10.49 -6.40 10.38
CA ASN A 96 10.69 -5.71 11.66
C ASN A 96 11.79 -4.65 11.60
N ILE A 97 11.84 -3.88 10.50
CA ILE A 97 12.82 -2.81 10.31
C ILE A 97 12.20 -1.47 10.70
N PRO A 98 12.58 -0.88 11.86
CA PRO A 98 11.98 0.35 12.33
C PRO A 98 12.33 1.55 11.43
N GLU A 99 11.51 2.61 11.54
CA GLU A 99 11.77 3.92 10.92
C GLU A 99 13.00 4.57 11.57
N GLY A 100 14.17 4.29 11.00
CA GLY A 100 15.45 4.63 11.60
C GLY A 100 16.64 4.23 10.73
N GLN A 101 17.85 4.39 11.29
CA GLN A 101 19.10 4.02 10.62
C GLN A 101 19.11 2.53 10.21
N GLU A 102 18.37 1.70 10.91
CA GLU A 102 18.18 0.29 10.60
C GLU A 102 17.62 0.06 9.19
N CYS A 103 16.81 0.99 8.65
CA CYS A 103 16.33 0.93 7.28
C CYS A 103 17.48 1.12 6.27
N TYR A 104 18.31 2.14 6.48
CA TYR A 104 19.51 2.36 5.66
C TYR A 104 20.45 1.14 5.70
N ASP A 105 20.72 0.62 6.90
CA ASP A 105 21.58 -0.55 7.07
C ASP A 105 21.01 -1.77 6.31
N ALA A 106 19.70 -2.00 6.40
CA ALA A 106 19.02 -3.07 5.67
C ALA A 106 19.08 -2.88 4.14
N ALA A 107 18.91 -1.66 3.65
CA ALA A 107 19.03 -1.33 2.24
C ALA A 107 20.45 -1.59 1.70
N CYS A 108 21.47 -1.18 2.44
CA CYS A 108 22.87 -1.44 2.10
C CYS A 108 23.18 -2.95 2.10
N GLU A 109 22.70 -3.69 3.11
CA GLU A 109 22.86 -5.15 3.17
C GLU A 109 22.21 -5.87 1.98
N LEU A 110 21.05 -5.40 1.51
CA LEU A 110 20.36 -5.94 0.33
C LEU A 110 21.12 -5.62 -0.96
N ALA A 111 21.62 -4.39 -1.10
CA ALA A 111 22.44 -3.98 -2.25
C ALA A 111 23.75 -4.79 -2.32
N ASP A 112 24.46 -4.91 -1.19
CA ASP A 112 25.69 -5.73 -1.07
C ASP A 112 25.42 -7.23 -1.34
N ALA A 113 24.21 -7.72 -1.06
CA ALA A 113 23.76 -9.06 -1.40
C ALA A 113 23.40 -9.26 -2.88
N GLY A 114 23.58 -8.21 -3.70
CA GLY A 114 23.37 -8.21 -5.14
C GLY A 114 21.95 -7.89 -5.58
N CYS A 115 21.09 -7.35 -4.69
CA CYS A 115 19.80 -6.82 -5.12
C CYS A 115 20.02 -5.54 -5.92
N ASN A 116 19.38 -5.44 -7.08
CA ASN A 116 19.44 -4.25 -7.95
C ASN A 116 18.09 -3.54 -8.07
N PHE A 117 17.06 -4.05 -7.40
CA PHE A 117 15.83 -3.36 -7.08
C PHE A 117 15.57 -3.55 -5.58
N ILE A 118 15.35 -2.46 -4.83
CA ILE A 118 15.07 -2.50 -3.39
C ILE A 118 13.84 -1.66 -3.10
N PHE A 119 12.90 -2.22 -2.34
CA PHE A 119 11.64 -1.57 -1.96
C PHE A 119 11.49 -1.48 -0.43
N ALA A 120 10.96 -0.36 0.07
CA ALA A 120 10.59 -0.17 1.48
C ALA A 120 9.12 0.30 1.60
N ASP A 121 8.39 -0.20 2.60
CA ASP A 121 6.92 -0.11 2.67
C ASP A 121 6.35 0.94 3.65
N SER A 122 7.18 1.59 4.46
CA SER A 122 6.74 2.47 5.55
C SER A 122 7.21 3.90 5.34
N PHE A 123 6.29 4.86 5.50
CA PHE A 123 6.51 6.30 5.28
C PHE A 123 7.82 6.84 5.89
N GLY A 124 8.16 6.45 7.13
CA GLY A 124 9.37 6.90 7.81
C GLY A 124 10.68 6.28 7.29
N HIS A 125 10.64 5.39 6.29
CA HIS A 125 11.82 4.82 5.64
C HIS A 125 12.41 5.73 4.56
N GLU A 126 11.66 6.71 4.05
CA GLU A 126 12.03 7.53 2.88
C GLU A 126 13.45 8.11 2.95
N ASP A 127 13.77 8.85 4.01
CA ASP A 127 15.06 9.54 4.14
C ASP A 127 16.25 8.57 4.15
N TYR A 128 16.06 7.38 4.72
CA TYR A 128 17.07 6.34 4.81
C TYR A 128 17.26 5.60 3.49
N MET A 129 16.18 5.41 2.73
CA MET A 129 16.23 4.88 1.36
C MET A 129 16.93 5.85 0.41
N ILE A 130 16.70 7.17 0.54
CA ILE A 130 17.40 8.21 -0.21
C ILE A 130 18.90 8.20 0.12
N GLU A 131 19.26 8.04 1.39
CA GLU A 131 20.67 7.94 1.81
C GLU A 131 21.36 6.74 1.13
N ALA A 132 20.70 5.57 1.11
CA ALA A 132 21.22 4.39 0.42
C ALA A 132 21.29 4.58 -1.11
N ALA A 133 20.28 5.21 -1.72
CA ALA A 133 20.26 5.51 -3.16
C ALA A 133 21.44 6.39 -3.60
N LYS A 134 21.88 7.32 -2.74
CA LYS A 134 23.07 8.16 -2.95
C LYS A 134 24.39 7.36 -2.90
N GLU A 135 24.44 6.26 -2.16
CA GLU A 135 25.63 5.40 -2.04
C GLU A 135 25.71 4.32 -3.12
N TYR A 136 24.56 3.80 -3.57
CA TYR A 136 24.45 2.71 -4.55
C TYR A 136 23.75 3.18 -5.86
N PRO A 137 24.41 4.02 -6.69
CA PRO A 137 23.79 4.60 -7.89
C PRO A 137 23.41 3.57 -8.97
N GLU A 138 23.93 2.35 -8.89
CA GLU A 138 23.59 1.24 -9.79
C GLU A 138 22.35 0.44 -9.38
N VAL A 139 21.83 0.67 -8.17
CA VAL A 139 20.64 -0.02 -7.62
C VAL A 139 19.44 0.93 -7.71
N GLN A 140 18.29 0.39 -8.10
CA GLN A 140 17.02 1.12 -8.08
C GLN A 140 16.36 0.98 -6.71
N PHE A 141 15.99 2.11 -6.11
CA PHE A 141 15.33 2.19 -4.81
C PHE A 141 13.92 2.73 -4.98
N SER A 142 12.95 2.06 -4.39
CA SER A 142 11.56 2.47 -4.39
C SER A 142 10.99 2.49 -2.98
N HIS A 143 10.04 3.39 -2.74
CA HIS A 143 9.48 3.60 -1.42
C HIS A 143 7.97 3.84 -1.51
N ALA A 144 7.18 3.15 -0.69
CA ALA A 144 5.75 3.37 -0.58
C ALA A 144 5.45 4.70 0.11
N THR A 145 4.40 5.43 -0.29
CA THR A 145 3.87 6.62 0.43
C THR A 145 4.78 7.85 0.54
N GLY A 146 5.98 7.80 -0.04
CA GLY A 146 6.95 8.89 0.05
C GLY A 146 6.58 10.13 -0.77
N THR A 147 7.26 11.23 -0.46
CA THR A 147 6.91 12.57 -0.96
C THR A 147 8.09 13.29 -1.62
N LYS A 148 9.24 12.65 -1.76
CA LYS A 148 10.51 13.32 -2.09
C LYS A 148 11.11 12.91 -3.42
N ALA A 149 10.62 11.86 -4.08
CA ALA A 149 11.25 11.38 -5.31
C ALA A 149 11.28 12.44 -6.43
N HIS A 150 10.18 13.18 -6.63
CA HIS A 150 10.11 14.24 -7.63
C HIS A 150 11.01 15.46 -7.31
N THR A 151 11.36 15.68 -6.04
CA THR A 151 12.15 16.84 -5.60
C THR A 151 13.63 16.54 -5.38
N GLU A 152 13.99 15.30 -5.02
CA GLU A 152 15.38 14.88 -4.75
C GLU A 152 16.24 14.86 -6.02
N GLY A 153 15.64 14.60 -7.18
CA GLY A 153 16.35 14.58 -8.47
C GLY A 153 17.36 13.43 -8.60
N LEU A 154 17.09 12.30 -7.94
CA LEU A 154 17.87 11.06 -8.07
C LEU A 154 17.22 10.14 -9.10
N ASP A 155 17.95 9.80 -10.16
CA ASP A 155 17.44 8.91 -11.23
C ASP A 155 17.14 7.47 -10.75
N ASN A 156 17.64 7.08 -9.58
CA ASN A 156 17.52 5.74 -9.01
C ASN A 156 16.66 5.69 -7.74
N PHE A 157 15.91 6.73 -7.42
CA PHE A 157 14.99 6.77 -6.29
C PHE A 157 13.59 7.15 -6.75
N HIS A 158 12.59 6.36 -6.31
CA HIS A 158 11.22 6.43 -6.79
C HIS A 158 10.22 6.30 -5.64
N ASN A 159 9.11 7.01 -5.71
CA ASN A 159 7.95 6.82 -4.85
C ASN A 159 6.84 6.10 -5.61
N ALA A 160 6.10 5.28 -4.88
CA ALA A 160 4.96 4.58 -5.41
C ALA A 160 3.80 4.58 -4.43
N PHE A 161 2.61 4.77 -4.96
CA PHE A 161 1.37 4.64 -4.22
C PHE A 161 0.22 4.27 -5.16
N ALA A 162 -1.01 4.34 -4.67
CA ALA A 162 -2.19 4.17 -5.50
C ALA A 162 -3.26 5.19 -5.13
N SER A 163 -4.18 5.46 -6.05
CA SER A 163 -5.39 6.25 -5.84
C SER A 163 -6.39 5.48 -4.97
N ILE A 164 -5.95 5.02 -3.80
CA ILE A 164 -6.73 4.20 -2.87
C ILE A 164 -7.99 4.91 -2.39
N TYR A 165 -8.02 6.24 -2.49
CA TYR A 165 -9.23 7.03 -2.29
C TYR A 165 -10.38 6.58 -3.19
N ASP A 166 -10.14 6.10 -4.42
CA ASP A 166 -11.21 5.52 -5.24
C ASP A 166 -11.81 4.27 -4.58
N GLY A 167 -10.95 3.37 -4.09
CA GLY A 167 -11.37 2.17 -3.37
C GLY A 167 -12.12 2.50 -2.07
N ARG A 168 -11.69 3.54 -1.35
CA ARG A 168 -12.37 4.06 -0.16
C ARG A 168 -13.76 4.61 -0.49
N TYR A 169 -13.92 5.30 -1.60
CA TYR A 169 -15.21 5.84 -2.06
C TYR A 169 -16.18 4.71 -2.37
N LEU A 170 -15.73 3.70 -3.12
CA LEU A 170 -16.51 2.51 -3.45
C LEU A 170 -16.91 1.72 -2.19
N ALA A 171 -16.00 1.58 -1.22
CA ALA A 171 -16.32 0.98 0.08
C ALA A 171 -17.32 1.84 0.88
N GLY A 172 -17.26 3.16 0.72
CA GLY A 172 -18.24 4.12 1.22
C GLY A 172 -19.64 3.88 0.65
N ILE A 173 -19.76 3.62 -0.66
CA ILE A 173 -21.04 3.26 -1.29
C ILE A 173 -21.65 2.04 -0.59
N ALA A 174 -20.87 1.00 -0.31
CA ALA A 174 -21.35 -0.17 0.42
C ALA A 174 -21.90 0.20 1.82
N ALA A 175 -21.21 1.09 2.53
CA ALA A 175 -21.67 1.59 3.82
C ALA A 175 -22.96 2.41 3.71
N GLY A 176 -23.06 3.32 2.74
CA GLY A 176 -24.28 4.11 2.50
C GLY A 176 -25.47 3.25 2.09
N MET A 177 -25.26 2.23 1.26
CA MET A 177 -26.28 1.22 0.92
C MET A 177 -26.78 0.49 2.17
N LYS A 178 -25.85 0.10 3.06
CA LYS A 178 -26.21 -0.54 4.34
C LYS A 178 -27.02 0.40 5.25
N LEU A 179 -26.64 1.66 5.36
CA LEU A 179 -27.39 2.65 6.15
C LEU A 179 -28.81 2.84 5.61
N ASN A 180 -28.97 2.97 4.28
CA ASN A 180 -30.29 3.08 3.66
C ASN A 180 -31.17 1.85 3.90
N GLU A 181 -30.59 0.64 3.86
CA GLU A 181 -31.31 -0.58 4.23
C GLU A 181 -31.80 -0.53 5.68
N MET A 182 -30.93 -0.15 6.63
CA MET A 182 -31.29 -0.03 8.05
C MET A 182 -32.39 1.02 8.28
N ILE A 183 -32.34 2.15 7.55
CA ILE A 183 -33.41 3.17 7.57
C ILE A 183 -34.72 2.60 7.01
N ALA A 184 -34.67 1.92 5.86
CA ALA A 184 -35.84 1.34 5.21
C ALA A 184 -36.51 0.24 6.06
N ASN A 185 -35.72 -0.53 6.79
CA ASN A 185 -36.20 -1.54 7.73
C ASN A 185 -36.76 -0.94 9.03
N GLY A 186 -36.46 0.33 9.32
CA GLY A 186 -36.84 1.01 10.55
C GLY A 186 -35.96 0.65 11.75
N ASP A 187 -34.76 0.12 11.51
CA ASP A 187 -33.75 -0.18 12.54
C ASP A 187 -33.13 1.12 13.09
N ILE A 188 -32.98 2.13 12.23
CA ILE A 188 -32.51 3.48 12.55
C ILE A 188 -33.38 4.52 11.83
N THR A 189 -33.34 5.77 12.27
CA THR A 189 -33.88 6.93 11.55
C THR A 189 -32.78 7.66 10.76
N GLU A 190 -33.16 8.55 9.85
CA GLU A 190 -32.20 9.36 9.05
C GLU A 190 -31.23 10.17 9.94
N ASP A 191 -31.70 10.72 11.07
CA ASP A 191 -30.89 11.45 12.04
C ASP A 191 -29.98 10.56 12.91
N GLN A 192 -30.17 9.24 12.82
CA GLN A 192 -29.31 8.23 13.43
C GLN A 192 -28.32 7.61 12.44
N ALA A 193 -28.34 8.03 11.17
CA ALA A 193 -27.38 7.61 10.14
C ALA A 193 -26.01 8.25 10.39
N LYS A 194 -25.34 7.82 11.46
CA LYS A 194 -24.01 8.28 11.84
C LYS A 194 -23.02 7.14 11.69
N MET A 195 -21.96 7.36 10.92
CA MET A 195 -20.83 6.43 10.83
C MET A 195 -19.69 6.86 11.74
N GLY A 196 -18.83 5.93 12.11
CA GLY A 196 -17.60 6.19 12.85
C GLY A 196 -16.37 5.80 12.05
N TYR A 197 -15.26 6.49 12.28
CA TYR A 197 -13.97 6.16 11.68
C TYR A 197 -12.85 6.18 12.72
N VAL A 198 -12.07 5.10 12.80
CA VAL A 198 -10.87 5.02 13.66
C VAL A 198 -9.63 5.21 12.78
N GLY A 199 -8.98 6.37 12.87
CA GLY A 199 -7.73 6.67 12.17
C GLY A 199 -6.50 6.44 13.05
N ALA A 200 -5.34 6.25 12.43
CA ALA A 200 -4.06 6.22 13.14
C ALA A 200 -3.57 7.64 13.49
N TYR A 201 -3.28 8.45 12.47
CA TYR A 201 -2.72 9.81 12.58
C TYR A 201 -3.52 10.81 11.75
N THR A 202 -3.26 12.12 11.90
CA THR A 202 -3.89 13.17 11.08
C THR A 202 -3.16 13.42 9.74
N TYR A 203 -2.50 12.39 9.20
CA TYR A 203 -1.79 12.48 7.92
C TYR A 203 -2.77 12.59 6.74
N ALA A 204 -2.30 13.16 5.64
CA ALA A 204 -3.09 13.33 4.42
C ALA A 204 -3.70 12.00 3.92
N GLU A 205 -2.96 10.89 4.00
CA GLU A 205 -3.48 9.57 3.63
C GLU A 205 -4.72 9.16 4.45
N VAL A 206 -4.71 9.46 5.75
CA VAL A 206 -5.85 9.14 6.64
C VAL A 206 -7.00 10.10 6.36
N ILE A 207 -6.72 11.39 6.18
CA ILE A 207 -7.73 12.42 5.88
C ILE A 207 -8.43 12.16 4.54
N SER A 208 -7.64 11.93 3.48
CA SER A 208 -8.09 11.50 2.17
C SER A 208 -8.95 10.24 2.26
N GLY A 209 -8.48 9.23 3.00
CA GLY A 209 -9.16 7.95 3.14
C GLY A 209 -10.53 8.04 3.82
N TYR A 210 -10.63 8.69 4.99
CA TYR A 210 -11.93 8.83 5.65
C TYR A 210 -12.86 9.77 4.88
N THR A 211 -12.32 10.82 4.26
CA THR A 211 -13.14 11.79 3.53
C THR A 211 -13.75 11.14 2.32
N SER A 212 -12.96 10.39 1.55
CA SER A 212 -13.44 9.62 0.42
C SER A 212 -14.51 8.59 0.84
N PHE A 213 -14.27 7.83 1.91
CA PHE A 213 -15.24 6.88 2.46
C PHE A 213 -16.58 7.55 2.79
N PHE A 214 -16.53 8.70 3.44
CA PHE A 214 -17.72 9.48 3.77
C PHE A 214 -18.45 10.00 2.53
N LEU A 215 -17.72 10.53 1.54
CA LEU A 215 -18.31 11.00 0.27
C LEU A 215 -18.99 9.86 -0.49
N GLY A 216 -18.38 8.68 -0.51
CA GLY A 216 -18.96 7.47 -1.08
C GLY A 216 -20.28 7.09 -0.42
N ALA A 217 -20.32 7.06 0.93
CA ALA A 217 -21.56 6.77 1.66
C ALA A 217 -22.63 7.84 1.43
N ARG A 218 -22.24 9.12 1.42
CA ARG A 218 -23.15 10.25 1.24
C ARG A 218 -23.76 10.32 -0.15
N SER A 219 -23.05 9.81 -1.17
CA SER A 219 -23.56 9.75 -2.55
C SER A 219 -24.86 8.95 -2.67
N VAL A 220 -25.04 7.92 -1.83
CA VAL A 220 -26.24 7.07 -1.81
C VAL A 220 -27.11 7.29 -0.59
N CYS A 221 -26.55 7.70 0.56
CA CYS A 221 -27.26 8.00 1.80
C CYS A 221 -27.04 9.48 2.20
N PRO A 222 -27.85 10.43 1.68
CA PRO A 222 -27.59 11.87 1.87
C PRO A 222 -27.67 12.38 3.32
N SER A 223 -28.33 11.64 4.22
CA SER A 223 -28.44 12.01 5.64
C SER A 223 -27.22 11.63 6.48
N VAL A 224 -26.26 10.90 5.90
CA VAL A 224 -25.13 10.36 6.66
C VAL A 224 -24.24 11.47 7.23
N THR A 225 -23.78 11.28 8.46
CA THR A 225 -22.73 12.07 9.13
C THR A 225 -21.63 11.14 9.63
N MET A 226 -20.45 11.67 9.95
CA MET A 226 -19.34 10.85 10.44
C MET A 226 -18.62 11.45 11.63
N ASP A 227 -18.37 10.65 12.67
CA ASP A 227 -17.46 10.98 13.77
C ASP A 227 -16.11 10.26 13.55
N VAL A 228 -14.99 10.96 13.76
CA VAL A 228 -13.63 10.41 13.58
C VAL A 228 -12.84 10.52 14.87
N THR A 229 -12.11 9.47 15.25
CA THR A 229 -11.15 9.47 16.36
C THR A 229 -9.82 8.91 15.91
N PHE A 230 -8.74 9.28 16.59
CA PHE A 230 -7.38 8.85 16.27
C PHE A 230 -6.72 8.09 17.43
N THR A 231 -5.82 7.16 17.11
CA THR A 231 -5.09 6.33 18.09
C THR A 231 -3.67 6.83 18.34
N GLY A 232 -3.06 7.53 17.38
CA GLY A 232 -1.64 7.88 17.40
C GLY A 232 -0.72 6.69 17.17
N SER A 233 -1.22 5.63 16.52
CA SER A 233 -0.47 4.43 16.16
C SER A 233 -1.09 3.75 14.95
N TRP A 234 -0.26 3.30 14.00
CA TRP A 234 -0.70 2.45 12.88
C TRP A 234 -1.19 1.08 13.36
N TYR A 235 -0.63 0.58 14.46
CA TYR A 235 -0.97 -0.73 15.03
C TYR A 235 -1.06 -0.64 16.56
N ASP A 236 -2.29 -0.58 17.08
CA ASP A 236 -2.59 -0.77 18.51
C ASP A 236 -3.99 -1.34 18.64
N GLU A 237 -4.08 -2.67 18.65
CA GLU A 237 -5.36 -3.39 18.72
C GLU A 237 -6.22 -2.96 19.91
N THR A 238 -5.61 -2.60 21.04
CA THR A 238 -6.36 -2.16 22.23
C THR A 238 -6.94 -0.77 22.01
N ALA A 239 -6.12 0.19 21.58
CA ALA A 239 -6.56 1.56 21.34
C ALA A 239 -7.60 1.64 20.20
N GLU A 240 -7.40 0.88 19.12
CA GLU A 240 -8.34 0.80 18.01
C GLU A 240 -9.71 0.25 18.45
N LYS A 241 -9.69 -0.80 19.28
CA LYS A 241 -10.90 -1.39 19.85
C LYS A 241 -11.63 -0.43 20.78
N GLU A 242 -10.88 0.29 21.63
CA GLU A 242 -11.44 1.32 22.52
C GLU A 242 -12.04 2.48 21.72
N GLY A 243 -11.36 2.94 20.67
CA GLY A 243 -11.85 3.98 19.76
C GLY A 243 -13.15 3.57 19.06
N ALA A 244 -13.21 2.35 18.52
CA ALA A 244 -14.44 1.82 17.89
C ALA A 244 -15.60 1.70 18.88
N ASN A 245 -15.35 1.15 20.09
CA ASN A 245 -16.40 1.06 21.11
C ASN A 245 -16.93 2.44 21.51
N LYS A 246 -16.04 3.44 21.65
CA LYS A 246 -16.44 4.82 21.96
C LYS A 246 -17.34 5.40 20.86
N LEU A 247 -16.96 5.24 19.59
CA LEU A 247 -17.78 5.71 18.47
C LEU A 247 -19.17 5.04 18.47
N ILE A 248 -19.24 3.74 18.75
CA ILE A 248 -20.49 3.00 18.87
C ILE A 248 -21.33 3.52 20.05
N GLU A 249 -20.72 3.75 21.21
CA GLU A 249 -21.37 4.35 22.39
C GLU A 249 -21.89 5.77 22.11
N ASP A 250 -21.18 6.55 21.29
CA ASP A 250 -21.55 7.89 20.81
C ASP A 250 -22.58 7.87 19.65
N GLY A 251 -23.11 6.69 19.35
CA GLY A 251 -24.24 6.47 18.45
C GLY A 251 -23.87 6.21 16.99
N CYS A 252 -22.61 5.91 16.69
CA CYS A 252 -22.23 5.45 15.35
C CYS A 252 -22.78 4.04 15.12
N VAL A 253 -23.48 3.85 14.00
CA VAL A 253 -24.18 2.60 13.65
C VAL A 253 -23.47 1.79 12.57
N LEU A 254 -22.31 2.26 12.10
CA LEU A 254 -21.40 1.58 11.18
C LEU A 254 -19.99 2.15 11.40
N ILE A 255 -18.95 1.31 11.42
CA ILE A 255 -17.57 1.75 11.65
C ILE A 255 -16.66 1.37 10.48
N SER A 256 -15.76 2.26 10.11
CA SER A 256 -14.57 1.93 9.31
C SER A 256 -13.28 2.33 10.04
N GLN A 257 -12.13 1.97 9.46
CA GLN A 257 -10.82 2.24 10.05
C GLN A 257 -9.75 2.57 9.00
N HIS A 258 -8.68 3.22 9.47
CA HIS A 258 -7.37 3.33 8.84
C HIS A 258 -6.27 3.01 9.86
N ALA A 259 -6.16 1.73 10.18
CA ALA A 259 -5.23 1.10 11.11
C ALA A 259 -5.03 -0.37 10.71
N ASP A 260 -3.96 -0.99 11.20
CA ASP A 260 -3.45 -2.23 10.62
C ASP A 260 -3.83 -3.50 11.40
N SER A 261 -4.71 -3.37 12.40
CA SER A 261 -5.10 -4.46 13.30
C SER A 261 -6.58 -4.88 13.22
N MET A 262 -6.94 -5.88 14.02
CA MET A 262 -8.31 -6.40 14.18
C MET A 262 -9.12 -5.68 15.28
N GLY A 263 -8.58 -4.64 15.91
CA GLY A 263 -9.18 -3.97 17.07
C GLY A 263 -10.57 -3.42 16.78
N ALA A 264 -10.69 -2.52 15.80
CA ALA A 264 -11.97 -1.93 15.41
C ALA A 264 -12.96 -2.96 14.81
N PRO A 265 -12.57 -3.83 13.85
CA PRO A 265 -13.48 -4.86 13.31
C PRO A 265 -14.05 -5.79 14.38
N THR A 266 -13.24 -6.24 15.35
CA THR A 266 -13.72 -7.16 16.40
C THR A 266 -14.62 -6.49 17.44
N ALA A 267 -14.44 -5.18 17.70
CA ALA A 267 -15.42 -4.39 18.47
C ALA A 267 -16.78 -4.39 17.77
N CYS A 268 -16.78 -4.14 16.46
CA CYS A 268 -17.99 -4.11 15.64
C CYS A 268 -18.73 -5.46 15.64
N GLU A 269 -17.99 -6.55 15.41
CA GLU A 269 -18.54 -7.92 15.47
C GLU A 269 -19.16 -8.23 16.83
N THR A 270 -18.49 -7.82 17.92
CA THR A 270 -18.99 -8.03 19.29
C THR A 270 -20.27 -7.23 19.54
N ALA A 271 -20.36 -6.02 19.00
CA ALA A 271 -21.51 -5.12 19.15
C ALA A 271 -22.66 -5.42 18.17
N GLY A 272 -22.41 -6.21 17.12
CA GLY A 272 -23.36 -6.41 16.02
C GLY A 272 -23.50 -5.19 15.12
N VAL A 273 -22.48 -4.33 15.07
CA VAL A 273 -22.44 -3.11 14.25
C VAL A 273 -21.71 -3.43 12.94
N PRO A 274 -22.25 -3.10 11.75
CA PRO A 274 -21.57 -3.31 10.48
C PRO A 274 -20.19 -2.63 10.43
N ASN A 275 -19.23 -3.26 9.75
CA ASN A 275 -17.89 -2.70 9.56
C ASN A 275 -17.37 -2.80 8.12
N VAL A 276 -16.58 -1.80 7.73
CA VAL A 276 -15.80 -1.74 6.49
C VAL A 276 -14.32 -1.71 6.87
N SER A 277 -13.52 -2.64 6.37
CA SER A 277 -12.10 -2.73 6.72
C SER A 277 -11.17 -2.15 5.64
N TYR A 278 -9.88 -2.12 5.96
CA TYR A 278 -8.80 -1.66 5.09
C TYR A 278 -7.64 -2.66 5.08
N ASN A 279 -6.82 -2.63 4.02
CA ASN A 279 -5.63 -3.48 3.76
C ASN A 279 -5.90 -4.98 3.58
N GLY A 280 -6.97 -5.51 4.17
CA GLY A 280 -7.34 -6.91 4.04
C GLY A 280 -8.78 -7.19 4.43
N SER A 281 -9.28 -8.35 4.03
CA SER A 281 -10.62 -8.82 4.42
C SER A 281 -10.62 -9.29 5.87
N THR A 282 -11.60 -8.81 6.65
CA THR A 282 -11.84 -9.24 8.03
C THR A 282 -12.99 -10.24 8.15
N GLU A 283 -13.56 -10.68 7.02
CA GLU A 283 -14.75 -11.55 6.94
C GLU A 283 -14.63 -12.80 7.80
N SER A 284 -13.47 -13.44 7.82
CA SER A 284 -13.27 -14.69 8.57
C SER A 284 -13.41 -14.51 10.09
N ALA A 285 -13.06 -13.33 10.61
CA ALA A 285 -13.12 -12.99 12.03
C ALA A 285 -14.41 -12.22 12.39
N CYS A 286 -14.99 -11.51 11.44
CA CYS A 286 -16.16 -10.65 11.61
C CYS A 286 -17.30 -10.99 10.62
N PRO A 287 -17.72 -12.27 10.50
CA PRO A 287 -18.57 -12.72 9.40
C PRO A 287 -19.99 -12.15 9.42
N ASN A 288 -20.47 -11.68 10.58
CA ASN A 288 -21.82 -11.15 10.73
C ASN A 288 -21.91 -9.65 10.47
N THR A 289 -20.77 -8.95 10.52
CA THR A 289 -20.73 -7.48 10.45
C THR A 289 -19.90 -6.95 9.30
N PHE A 290 -18.98 -7.74 8.75
CA PHE A 290 -18.15 -7.34 7.62
C PHE A 290 -18.98 -7.05 6.37
N LEU A 291 -18.76 -5.87 5.77
CA LEU A 291 -19.38 -5.45 4.53
C LEU A 291 -18.45 -5.65 3.34
N VAL A 292 -17.27 -5.00 3.39
CA VAL A 292 -16.26 -5.03 2.33
C VAL A 292 -14.95 -4.49 2.89
N SER A 293 -13.85 -4.81 2.22
CA SER A 293 -12.55 -4.20 2.45
C SER A 293 -12.06 -3.52 1.19
N SER A 294 -11.34 -2.42 1.34
CA SER A 294 -10.55 -1.82 0.24
C SER A 294 -9.05 -1.98 0.54
N ARG A 295 -8.23 -2.12 -0.49
CA ARG A 295 -6.77 -2.22 -0.36
C ARG A 295 -6.05 -1.72 -1.60
N VAL A 296 -4.78 -1.38 -1.42
CA VAL A 296 -3.83 -1.26 -2.52
C VAL A 296 -3.34 -2.65 -2.90
N ASN A 297 -3.43 -3.04 -4.16
CA ASN A 297 -2.71 -4.19 -4.69
C ASN A 297 -1.36 -3.72 -5.25
N TRP A 298 -0.28 -4.18 -4.62
CA TRP A 298 1.09 -3.78 -4.98
C TRP A 298 1.72 -4.66 -6.05
N GLU A 299 1.10 -5.79 -6.41
CA GLU A 299 1.63 -6.71 -7.45
C GLU A 299 1.86 -5.96 -8.78
N PRO A 300 0.92 -5.12 -9.29
CA PRO A 300 1.14 -4.38 -10.53
C PRO A 300 2.35 -3.42 -10.47
N TYR A 301 2.59 -2.77 -9.32
CA TYR A 301 3.74 -1.89 -9.16
C TYR A 301 5.05 -2.68 -9.19
N PHE A 302 5.11 -3.79 -8.44
CA PHE A 302 6.32 -4.62 -8.41
C PHE A 302 6.62 -5.21 -9.77
N GLU A 303 5.61 -5.67 -10.51
CA GLU A 303 5.80 -6.11 -11.88
C GLU A 303 6.31 -4.99 -12.79
N TYR A 304 5.71 -3.81 -12.70
CA TYR A 304 6.16 -2.63 -13.46
C TYR A 304 7.63 -2.30 -13.17
N ALA A 305 7.98 -2.10 -11.90
CA ALA A 305 9.33 -1.68 -11.50
C ALA A 305 10.38 -2.74 -11.83
N ILE A 306 10.10 -4.02 -11.57
CA ILE A 306 11.01 -5.13 -11.90
C ILE A 306 11.26 -5.22 -13.40
N ASN A 307 10.21 -5.07 -14.23
CA ASN A 307 10.36 -5.07 -15.69
C ASN A 307 11.17 -3.86 -16.17
N CYS A 308 10.98 -2.67 -15.57
CA CYS A 308 11.81 -1.51 -15.87
C CYS A 308 13.29 -1.79 -15.59
N VAL A 309 13.62 -2.40 -14.43
CA VAL A 309 15.01 -2.80 -14.11
C VAL A 309 15.54 -3.85 -15.08
N ALA A 310 14.73 -4.86 -15.42
CA ALA A 310 15.13 -5.92 -16.34
C ALA A 310 15.45 -5.39 -17.75
N ASP A 311 14.65 -4.43 -18.22
CA ASP A 311 14.77 -3.84 -19.56
C ASP A 311 15.73 -2.65 -19.61
N GLY A 312 16.21 -2.17 -18.45
CA GLY A 312 17.03 -0.97 -18.34
C GLY A 312 16.29 0.30 -18.73
N THR A 313 14.98 0.34 -18.50
CA THR A 313 14.14 1.52 -18.70
C THR A 313 13.94 2.25 -17.37
N GLN A 314 13.62 3.54 -17.46
CA GLN A 314 13.44 4.39 -16.29
C GLN A 314 12.12 4.03 -15.57
N ILE A 315 12.19 3.88 -14.25
CA ILE A 315 11.02 3.86 -13.37
C ILE A 315 10.57 5.32 -13.16
N ASP A 316 9.26 5.55 -13.17
CA ASP A 316 8.70 6.88 -12.88
C ASP A 316 9.08 7.32 -11.46
N ALA A 317 9.49 8.59 -11.31
CA ALA A 317 9.83 9.15 -10.00
C ALA A 317 8.65 9.05 -9.02
N ASP A 318 7.44 9.29 -9.52
CA ASP A 318 6.19 9.06 -8.80
C ASP A 318 5.27 8.19 -9.64
N TRP A 319 5.00 6.99 -9.13
CA TRP A 319 4.06 6.07 -9.74
C TRP A 319 2.76 6.00 -8.95
N THR A 320 1.63 6.21 -9.64
CA THR A 320 0.29 6.12 -9.04
C THR A 320 -0.52 5.01 -9.69
N GLY A 321 -0.76 3.93 -8.93
CA GLY A 321 -1.71 2.89 -9.30
C GLY A 321 -3.16 3.36 -9.25
N THR A 322 -4.04 2.75 -10.03
CA THR A 322 -5.47 3.09 -10.13
C THR A 322 -6.33 1.83 -10.13
N LEU A 323 -7.67 1.99 -10.21
CA LEU A 323 -8.58 0.88 -10.51
C LEU A 323 -8.22 0.19 -11.84
N ALA A 324 -7.90 0.98 -12.88
CA ALA A 324 -7.61 0.47 -14.22
C ALA A 324 -6.28 -0.32 -14.30
N THR A 325 -5.31 -0.01 -13.45
CA THR A 325 -4.06 -0.79 -13.33
C THR A 325 -4.23 -2.02 -12.44
N GLY A 326 -5.41 -2.22 -11.82
CA GLY A 326 -5.64 -3.27 -10.84
C GLY A 326 -4.94 -3.04 -9.51
N SER A 327 -4.49 -1.81 -9.24
CA SER A 327 -3.73 -1.46 -8.02
C SER A 327 -4.62 -0.99 -6.88
N VAL A 328 -5.90 -0.75 -7.16
CA VAL A 328 -6.93 -0.43 -6.18
C VAL A 328 -8.00 -1.50 -6.29
N GLU A 329 -8.30 -2.18 -5.19
CA GLU A 329 -9.22 -3.31 -5.19
C GLU A 329 -10.16 -3.28 -3.98
N LEU A 330 -11.35 -3.85 -4.19
CA LEU A 330 -12.25 -4.22 -3.09
C LEU A 330 -12.22 -5.74 -2.94
N SER A 331 -12.34 -6.21 -1.70
CA SER A 331 -12.59 -7.64 -1.45
C SER A 331 -13.96 -8.06 -1.98
N SER A 332 -14.21 -9.37 -1.99
CA SER A 332 -15.59 -9.88 -2.05
C SER A 332 -16.46 -9.22 -0.96
N LEU A 333 -17.73 -8.99 -1.31
CA LEU A 333 -18.72 -8.48 -0.36
C LEU A 333 -19.05 -9.54 0.70
N GLY A 334 -19.14 -9.09 1.95
CA GLY A 334 -19.57 -9.89 3.08
C GLY A 334 -21.08 -10.11 3.10
N SER A 335 -21.54 -11.02 3.97
CA SER A 335 -22.96 -11.39 4.03
C SER A 335 -23.89 -10.31 4.60
N ALA A 336 -23.34 -9.25 5.20
CA ALA A 336 -24.10 -8.18 5.85
C ALA A 336 -24.44 -7.00 4.93
N VAL A 337 -23.99 -7.00 3.67
CA VAL A 337 -24.29 -5.94 2.69
C VAL A 337 -25.78 -5.90 2.31
N ALA A 338 -26.24 -4.73 1.89
CA ALA A 338 -27.59 -4.56 1.38
C ALA A 338 -27.72 -5.12 -0.05
N ASP A 339 -28.93 -5.52 -0.43
CA ASP A 339 -29.25 -5.88 -1.82
C ASP A 339 -28.92 -4.70 -2.77
N GLY A 340 -28.33 -5.00 -3.94
CA GLY A 340 -27.95 -3.98 -4.92
C GLY A 340 -26.57 -3.33 -4.69
N THR A 341 -25.85 -3.71 -3.63
CA THR A 341 -24.55 -3.10 -3.29
C THR A 341 -23.50 -3.34 -4.37
N GLN A 342 -23.39 -4.55 -4.92
CA GLN A 342 -22.41 -4.85 -5.97
C GLN A 342 -22.70 -4.02 -7.23
N GLU A 343 -23.96 -3.92 -7.63
CA GLU A 343 -24.36 -3.15 -8.81
C GLU A 343 -24.06 -1.65 -8.64
N ALA A 344 -24.23 -1.10 -7.43
CA ALA A 344 -23.89 0.28 -7.13
C ALA A 344 -22.37 0.53 -7.20
N ILE A 345 -21.58 -0.40 -6.67
CA ILE A 345 -20.10 -0.35 -6.75
C ILE A 345 -19.66 -0.44 -8.22
N ASP A 346 -20.16 -1.42 -8.98
CA ASP A 346 -19.78 -1.62 -10.38
C ASP A 346 -20.11 -0.39 -11.24
N ALA A 347 -21.25 0.25 -10.99
CA ALA A 347 -21.64 1.47 -11.69
C ALA A 347 -20.67 2.63 -11.38
N ALA A 348 -20.35 2.86 -10.10
CA ALA A 348 -19.42 3.91 -9.71
C ALA A 348 -17.98 3.64 -10.20
N THR A 349 -17.53 2.38 -10.15
CA THR A 349 -16.23 1.96 -10.73
C THR A 349 -16.16 2.34 -12.21
N ALA A 350 -17.20 2.03 -12.99
CA ALA A 350 -17.23 2.38 -14.41
C ALA A 350 -17.24 3.90 -14.65
N GLU A 351 -17.90 4.69 -13.79
CA GLU A 351 -17.91 6.15 -13.90
C GLU A 351 -16.57 6.79 -13.50
N ILE A 352 -15.86 6.22 -12.52
CA ILE A 352 -14.49 6.61 -12.13
C ILE A 352 -13.52 6.29 -13.26
N GLU A 353 -13.54 5.07 -13.79
CA GLU A 353 -12.67 4.66 -14.91
C GLU A 353 -12.94 5.49 -16.19
N ALA A 354 -14.18 5.94 -16.38
CA ALA A 354 -14.55 6.83 -17.48
C ALA A 354 -14.16 8.31 -17.24
N GLY A 355 -13.69 8.67 -16.04
CA GLY A 355 -13.39 10.05 -15.66
C GLY A 355 -14.64 10.95 -15.60
N THR A 356 -15.80 10.36 -15.32
CA THR A 356 -17.09 11.09 -15.20
C THR A 356 -17.54 11.25 -13.75
N LEU A 357 -16.97 10.47 -12.84
CA LEU A 357 -17.09 10.62 -11.40
C LEU A 357 -15.69 10.92 -10.85
N HIS A 358 -15.55 12.04 -10.15
CA HIS A 358 -14.35 12.38 -9.39
C HIS A 358 -14.69 12.34 -7.90
N VAL A 359 -13.95 11.55 -7.12
CA VAL A 359 -14.24 11.37 -5.68
C VAL A 359 -14.30 12.70 -4.94
N PHE A 360 -13.34 13.59 -5.23
CA PHE A 360 -13.26 14.92 -4.64
C PHE A 360 -13.82 16.01 -5.56
N ASP A 361 -14.95 15.74 -6.22
CA ASP A 361 -15.74 16.76 -6.90
C ASP A 361 -16.19 17.82 -5.88
N THR A 362 -15.74 19.05 -6.09
CA THR A 362 -15.94 20.18 -5.17
C THR A 362 -17.40 20.59 -5.04
N ALA A 363 -18.28 20.19 -5.97
CA ALA A 363 -19.72 20.42 -5.87
C ALA A 363 -20.41 19.43 -4.90
N THR A 364 -19.73 18.36 -4.49
CA THR A 364 -20.29 17.30 -3.64
C THR A 364 -20.04 17.51 -2.15
N PHE A 365 -19.26 18.53 -1.77
CA PHE A 365 -18.98 18.89 -0.39
C PHE A 365 -18.81 20.39 -0.21
N THR A 366 -18.81 20.82 1.05
CA THR A 366 -18.55 22.20 1.44
C THR A 366 -17.49 22.25 2.53
N VAL A 367 -16.84 23.40 2.65
CA VAL A 367 -15.89 23.73 3.71
C VAL A 367 -16.43 24.98 4.41
N ASP A 368 -16.75 24.87 5.69
CA ASP A 368 -17.38 25.94 6.47
C ASP A 368 -18.67 26.49 5.81
N GLY A 369 -19.44 25.61 5.17
CA GLY A 369 -20.68 25.92 4.45
C GLY A 369 -20.49 26.58 3.09
N ALA A 370 -19.26 26.68 2.58
CA ALA A 370 -18.93 27.26 1.28
C ALA A 370 -18.40 26.20 0.29
N GLU A 371 -18.64 26.45 -1.00
CA GLU A 371 -18.03 25.68 -2.09
C GLU A 371 -16.52 25.96 -2.14
N MET A 372 -15.73 24.91 -2.32
CA MET A 372 -14.28 25.02 -2.50
C MET A 372 -13.99 25.22 -3.99
N THR A 373 -13.31 26.31 -4.36
CA THR A 373 -13.00 26.62 -5.78
C THR A 373 -11.52 26.71 -6.08
N SER A 374 -10.68 26.65 -5.03
CA SER A 374 -9.23 26.68 -5.08
C SER A 374 -8.69 26.02 -3.82
N TYR A 375 -7.56 25.32 -3.92
CA TYR A 375 -6.80 24.84 -2.78
C TYR A 375 -5.32 24.77 -3.15
N GLU A 376 -4.48 25.46 -2.39
CA GLU A 376 -3.02 25.36 -2.52
C GLU A 376 -2.54 24.26 -1.56
N ALA A 377 -2.12 23.13 -2.10
CA ALA A 377 -1.59 21.99 -1.35
C ALA A 377 -0.06 22.08 -1.24
N ASP A 378 0.47 21.45 -0.21
CA ASP A 378 1.90 21.17 -0.07
C ASP A 378 2.20 19.80 -0.71
N VAL A 379 2.74 19.85 -1.92
CA VAL A 379 3.09 18.67 -2.73
C VAL A 379 4.58 18.38 -2.65
N ASP A 380 5.45 19.39 -2.60
CA ASP A 380 6.89 19.15 -2.56
C ASP A 380 7.38 18.71 -1.17
N THR A 381 6.54 18.87 -0.14
CA THR A 381 6.84 18.59 1.28
C THR A 381 8.15 19.21 1.70
N ASP A 382 8.11 20.50 2.03
CA ASP A 382 9.23 21.18 2.67
C ASP A 382 9.15 21.14 4.21
N ALA A 383 10.22 21.56 4.88
CA ALA A 383 10.27 21.53 6.35
C ALA A 383 9.27 22.49 7.03
N ASP A 384 8.73 23.45 6.28
CA ASP A 384 7.75 24.44 6.74
C ASP A 384 6.31 24.06 6.32
N TYR A 385 6.14 22.95 5.60
CA TYR A 385 4.89 22.50 4.95
C TYR A 385 4.24 23.61 4.13
N THR A 386 5.05 24.34 3.35
CA THR A 386 4.59 25.48 2.56
C THR A 386 3.72 25.01 1.39
N PRO A 387 2.47 25.48 1.25
CA PRO A 387 1.69 25.23 0.05
C PRO A 387 2.39 25.71 -1.22
N ASP A 388 2.40 24.89 -2.26
CA ASP A 388 3.20 25.10 -3.48
C ASP A 388 2.47 24.77 -4.80
N HIS A 389 1.36 24.02 -4.75
CA HIS A 389 0.60 23.63 -5.93
C HIS A 389 -0.89 23.96 -5.78
N GLU A 390 -1.46 24.62 -6.78
CA GLU A 390 -2.92 24.72 -6.92
C GLU A 390 -3.45 23.38 -7.42
N VAL A 391 -4.24 22.69 -6.60
CA VAL A 391 -4.71 21.32 -6.87
C VAL A 391 -6.19 21.22 -7.18
N VAL A 392 -6.92 22.34 -7.18
CA VAL A 392 -8.30 22.39 -7.64
C VAL A 392 -8.36 22.95 -9.05
N SER A 393 -8.81 22.13 -9.99
CA SER A 393 -9.09 22.56 -11.35
C SER A 393 -10.20 21.71 -11.96
N ASP A 394 -10.89 22.23 -12.98
CA ASP A 394 -11.99 21.55 -13.67
C ASP A 394 -13.13 21.02 -12.77
N GLY A 395 -13.29 21.61 -11.58
CA GLY A 395 -14.39 21.33 -10.64
C GLY A 395 -14.10 20.25 -9.58
N TYR A 396 -12.90 19.69 -9.54
CA TYR A 396 -12.52 18.70 -8.53
C TYR A 396 -11.11 18.94 -7.99
N PHE A 397 -10.83 18.36 -6.83
CA PHE A 397 -9.49 18.29 -6.25
C PHE A 397 -8.74 17.11 -6.88
N HIS A 398 -7.61 17.39 -7.53
CA HIS A 398 -6.79 16.37 -8.19
C HIS A 398 -5.88 15.73 -7.15
N GLU A 399 -6.35 14.66 -6.50
CA GLU A 399 -5.56 13.90 -5.52
C GLU A 399 -4.56 12.97 -6.22
N SER A 400 -3.32 12.93 -5.74
CA SER A 400 -2.25 12.06 -6.25
C SER A 400 -1.86 12.26 -7.73
N GLU A 401 -2.12 13.45 -8.29
CA GLU A 401 -1.67 13.84 -9.65
C GLU A 401 -0.24 14.41 -9.68
N TYR A 402 0.08 15.39 -8.82
CA TYR A 402 1.39 16.02 -8.79
C TYR A 402 2.48 15.23 -8.05
N ARG A 403 2.08 14.24 -7.26
CA ARG A 403 2.93 13.20 -6.64
C ARG A 403 2.09 11.97 -6.34
N SER A 404 2.72 10.83 -6.10
CA SER A 404 2.00 9.58 -5.80
C SER A 404 1.32 9.58 -4.42
N ALA A 405 2.02 10.08 -3.39
CA ALA A 405 1.49 10.15 -2.04
C ALA A 405 0.31 11.13 -1.89
N PRO A 406 -0.69 10.81 -1.04
CA PRO A 406 -1.83 11.68 -0.78
C PRO A 406 -1.43 13.09 -0.31
N TYR A 407 -2.23 14.08 -0.68
CA TYR A 407 -2.10 15.46 -0.18
C TYR A 407 -3.44 16.12 0.15
N PHE A 408 -4.56 15.39 0.04
CA PHE A 408 -5.84 15.85 0.54
C PHE A 408 -5.85 15.91 2.07
N ASN A 409 -5.94 17.13 2.61
CA ASN A 409 -6.01 17.41 4.04
C ASN A 409 -7.16 18.39 4.38
N VAL A 410 -8.14 18.52 3.49
CA VAL A 410 -9.27 19.44 3.64
C VAL A 410 -10.28 18.91 4.66
N GLN A 411 -10.68 19.76 5.61
CA GLN A 411 -11.75 19.46 6.56
C GLN A 411 -13.11 19.84 5.96
N ILE A 412 -13.87 18.85 5.50
CA ILE A 412 -15.17 19.08 4.87
C ILE A 412 -16.34 18.99 5.86
N ASP A 413 -17.45 19.65 5.55
CA ASP A 413 -18.66 19.60 6.35
C ASP A 413 -19.30 18.20 6.38
N GLY A 414 -19.84 17.84 7.54
CA GLY A 414 -20.49 16.55 7.80
C GLY A 414 -19.60 15.51 8.46
N ILE A 415 -18.30 15.82 8.59
CA ILE A 415 -17.31 15.06 9.35
C ILE A 415 -16.98 15.82 10.63
N ASN A 416 -17.00 15.12 11.76
CA ASN A 416 -16.70 15.68 13.07
C ASN A 416 -15.50 14.95 13.69
N LEU A 417 -14.38 15.66 13.85
CA LEU A 417 -13.20 15.12 14.51
C LEU A 417 -13.36 15.23 16.03
N LEU A 418 -13.32 14.08 16.71
CA LEU A 418 -13.44 14.01 18.18
C LEU A 418 -12.12 14.39 18.90
N ASP A 419 -10.99 14.27 18.20
CA ASP A 419 -9.66 14.71 18.62
C ASP A 419 -8.83 15.09 17.38
N THR A 420 -7.87 15.99 17.54
CA THR A 420 -6.96 16.47 16.49
C THR A 420 -5.51 16.52 16.96
N ALA A 421 -5.17 15.90 18.09
CA ALA A 421 -3.85 16.02 18.73
C ALA A 421 -2.75 15.11 18.15
N PHE A 422 -3.00 14.41 17.03
CA PHE A 422 -2.23 13.25 16.58
C PHE A 422 -1.46 13.47 15.29
#